data_AF-A0A1R3FXJ2-F1
#
_entry.id   AF-A0A1R3FXJ2-F1
#
_cell.length_a   1.000
_cell.length_b   1.000
_cell.length_c   1.000
_cell.angle_alpha   90.00
_cell.angle_beta   90.00
_cell.angle_gamma   90.00
#
_symmetry.space_group_name_H-M   'P 1'
#
loop_
_entity.id
_entity.type
_entity.pdbx_description
1 polymer ?
#
loop_
_entity_poly.entity_id
_entity_poly.type
_entity_poly.pdbx_seq_one_letter_code
_entity_poly.pdbx_strand_id
1 'polypeptide(L)'
;MSLGSMFISFCKGKYPNPTFSRFVSVGVRYVSKIARNDDSFTVSYLINSCGLSPESALSVSKKVQLKNNPTQPDSVLNFFKNHGFSQTQIRKIVERMPTLLLSKAEKTLLPKFQFFYSKGISSSDLSVVLSSNPAVLAYNIDNCIILNFNSFKDFTRCDDSEVFLAYKDCSVILSNSFHSIVAPNVALLRQHGVPDSNIMTELVRNPRKFIPNHDKFRRTVEEVEKLGFNPLKSNFLTAHQVLVQISKST
;
A
#
# COMPACT_ATOMS: atom_id res chain seq x y z
N MET A 1 -71.97 -13.42 17.26
CA MET A 1 -71.42 -12.06 17.40
C MET A 1 -71.23 -11.49 16.01
N SER A 2 -72.26 -10.83 15.49
CA SER A 2 -72.29 -10.14 14.21
C SER A 2 -72.80 -8.74 14.50
N LEU A 3 -72.15 -7.73 13.93
CA LEU A 3 -72.59 -6.36 13.66
C LEU A 3 -71.33 -5.71 13.01
N GLY A 4 -71.31 -5.28 11.76
CA GLY A 4 -72.40 -4.71 10.97
C GLY A 4 -72.07 -3.23 10.77
N SER A 5 -71.43 -2.93 9.65
CA SER A 5 -71.08 -1.60 9.15
C SER A 5 -72.32 -0.68 9.04
N MET A 6 -72.11 0.66 9.02
CA MET A 6 -72.37 1.53 7.84
C MET A 6 -73.02 2.94 8.08
N PHE A 7 -72.37 3.96 7.48
CA PHE A 7 -72.76 5.33 7.01
C PHE A 7 -73.23 6.42 8.01
N ILE A 8 -72.84 7.71 7.88
CA ILE A 8 -73.09 8.73 6.81
C ILE A 8 -71.93 9.77 6.76
N SER A 9 -71.21 9.99 5.66
CA SER A 9 -71.33 10.96 4.54
C SER A 9 -71.11 12.48 4.79
N PHE A 10 -70.05 12.99 4.12
CA PHE A 10 -69.79 14.29 3.45
C PHE A 10 -69.99 15.68 4.13
N CYS A 11 -68.90 16.48 4.16
CA CYS A 11 -68.74 17.65 3.27
C CYS A 11 -67.34 18.32 3.30
N LYS A 12 -66.69 18.34 2.11
CA LYS A 12 -65.82 19.33 1.43
C LYS A 12 -64.92 20.33 2.19
N GLY A 13 -63.64 20.40 1.78
CA GLY A 13 -62.83 21.62 1.91
C GLY A 13 -61.37 21.57 1.40
N LYS A 14 -61.20 21.55 0.06
CA LYS A 14 -60.19 22.19 -0.82
C LYS A 14 -58.71 22.48 -0.42
N TYR A 15 -57.85 22.31 -1.46
CA TYR A 15 -56.52 22.90 -1.80
C TYR A 15 -55.25 22.07 -1.50
N PRO A 16 -54.15 22.21 -2.28
CA PRO A 16 -53.94 21.52 -3.56
C PRO A 16 -52.60 20.72 -3.65
N ASN A 17 -52.52 19.80 -4.62
CA ASN A 17 -51.26 19.24 -5.18
C ASN A 17 -50.56 20.35 -6.02
N PRO A 18 -49.23 20.36 -6.35
CA PRO A 18 -48.53 19.19 -6.91
C PRO A 18 -46.97 19.10 -6.75
N THR A 19 -46.44 17.91 -7.08
CA THR A 19 -45.22 17.61 -7.87
C THR A 19 -43.81 18.21 -7.61
N PHE A 20 -42.88 17.28 -7.44
CA PHE A 20 -41.64 17.03 -8.23
C PHE A 20 -40.41 17.96 -8.13
N SER A 21 -39.27 17.26 -8.03
CA SER A 21 -37.88 17.69 -8.17
C SER A 21 -37.22 18.38 -6.97
N ARG A 22 -36.14 17.77 -6.45
CA ARG A 22 -34.76 18.26 -6.63
C ARG A 22 -33.83 17.46 -5.70
N PHE A 23 -33.37 16.30 -6.17
CA PHE A 23 -32.15 15.68 -5.63
C PHE A 23 -30.95 16.49 -6.12
N VAL A 24 -30.71 17.64 -5.49
CA VAL A 24 -29.45 18.36 -5.63
C VAL A 24 -28.87 18.58 -4.25
N SER A 25 -27.73 17.91 -4.08
CA SER A 25 -26.60 18.25 -3.21
C SER A 25 -26.79 18.21 -1.70
N VAL A 26 -26.72 17.01 -1.14
CA VAL A 26 -26.10 16.82 0.19
C VAL A 26 -24.59 17.11 0.12
N GLY A 27 -23.95 16.83 -1.03
CA GLY A 27 -22.51 17.05 -1.24
C GLY A 27 -22.05 18.52 -1.18
N VAL A 28 -22.92 19.50 -1.47
CA VAL A 28 -22.53 20.93 -1.51
C VAL A 28 -22.54 21.56 -0.11
N ARG A 29 -23.37 21.07 0.82
CA ARG A 29 -23.49 21.70 2.16
C ARG A 29 -22.33 21.38 3.10
N TYR A 30 -21.51 20.37 2.82
CA TYR A 30 -20.34 20.03 3.64
C TYR A 30 -19.09 20.85 3.26
N VAL A 31 -19.09 21.52 2.10
CA VAL A 31 -17.91 22.24 1.58
C VAL A 31 -17.76 23.65 2.17
N SER A 32 -18.77 24.18 2.87
CA SER A 32 -18.77 25.59 3.29
C SER A 32 -17.99 25.93 4.57
N LYS A 33 -17.19 25.00 5.12
CA LYS A 33 -16.33 25.30 6.28
C LYS A 33 -14.84 25.32 5.90
N ILE A 34 -14.45 26.49 5.36
CA ILE A 34 -13.11 27.08 5.32
C ILE A 34 -12.03 26.19 4.66
N ALA A 35 -11.86 26.38 3.36
CA ALA A 35 -10.69 25.94 2.61
C ALA A 35 -10.16 27.12 1.81
N ARG A 36 -8.84 27.35 1.81
CA ARG A 36 -8.22 28.21 0.78
C ARG A 36 -8.59 27.62 -0.59
N ASN A 37 -8.73 28.45 -1.62
CA ASN A 37 -9.24 28.00 -2.93
C ASN A 37 -8.50 26.75 -3.48
N ASP A 38 -7.20 26.60 -3.17
CA ASP A 38 -6.35 25.47 -3.54
C ASP A 38 -6.61 24.17 -2.75
N ASP A 39 -6.99 24.28 -1.46
CA ASP A 39 -7.42 23.14 -0.63
C ASP A 39 -8.72 22.55 -1.19
N SER A 40 -9.63 23.42 -1.68
CA SER A 40 -10.90 23.02 -2.29
C SER A 40 -10.70 22.25 -3.60
N PHE A 41 -9.75 22.68 -4.44
CA PHE A 41 -9.45 21.97 -5.69
C PHE A 41 -8.85 20.60 -5.42
N THR A 42 -7.85 20.51 -4.56
CA THR A 42 -7.18 19.24 -4.25
C THR A 42 -8.16 18.20 -3.72
N VAL A 43 -9.00 18.57 -2.75
CA VAL A 43 -10.02 17.65 -2.19
C VAL A 43 -11.02 17.23 -3.27
N SER A 44 -11.51 18.18 -4.05
CA SER A 44 -12.49 17.88 -5.12
C SER A 44 -11.89 16.97 -6.19
N TYR A 45 -10.63 17.18 -6.58
CA TYR A 45 -9.92 16.33 -7.54
C TYR A 45 -9.73 14.90 -6.99
N LEU A 46 -9.31 14.76 -5.73
CA LEU A 46 -9.14 13.46 -5.09
C LEU A 46 -10.46 12.66 -5.02
N ILE A 47 -11.59 13.33 -4.80
CA ILE A 47 -12.90 12.68 -4.81
C ILE A 47 -13.30 12.29 -6.23
N ASN A 48 -13.35 13.26 -7.14
CA ASN A 48 -13.97 13.09 -8.45
C ASN A 48 -13.10 12.28 -9.43
N SER A 49 -11.78 12.51 -9.43
CA SER A 49 -10.85 11.90 -10.40
C SER A 49 -10.16 10.66 -9.84
N CYS A 50 -9.77 10.69 -8.56
CA CYS A 50 -9.09 9.55 -7.93
C CYS A 50 -10.06 8.55 -7.27
N GLY A 51 -11.33 8.94 -7.05
CA GLY A 51 -12.36 8.06 -6.49
C GLY A 51 -12.25 7.83 -4.98
N LEU A 52 -11.62 8.75 -4.24
CA LEU A 52 -11.53 8.69 -2.79
C LEU A 52 -12.87 9.06 -2.14
N SER A 53 -13.14 8.53 -0.94
CA SER A 53 -14.24 9.05 -0.12
C SER A 53 -13.92 10.48 0.35
N PRO A 54 -14.93 11.30 0.70
CA PRO A 54 -14.69 12.64 1.22
C PRO A 54 -13.71 12.67 2.41
N GLU A 55 -13.82 11.72 3.33
CA GLU A 55 -12.97 11.62 4.53
C GLU A 55 -11.53 11.26 4.15
N SER A 56 -11.36 10.30 3.23
CA SER A 56 -10.05 9.90 2.71
C SER A 56 -9.40 11.06 1.95
N ALA A 57 -10.15 11.77 1.11
CA ALA A 57 -9.68 12.91 0.35
C ALA A 57 -9.21 14.06 1.25
N LEU A 58 -9.94 14.37 2.34
CA LEU A 58 -9.54 15.37 3.34
C LEU A 58 -8.27 14.97 4.12
N SER A 59 -8.06 13.68 4.36
CA SER A 59 -6.84 13.18 4.98
C SER A 59 -5.64 13.25 4.03
N VAL A 60 -5.87 12.88 2.76
CA VAL A 60 -4.86 12.83 1.72
C VAL A 60 -4.43 14.23 1.25
N SER A 61 -5.35 15.20 1.19
CA SER A 61 -5.02 16.59 0.83
C SER A 61 -4.06 17.26 1.82
N LYS A 62 -3.98 16.77 3.06
CA LYS A 62 -2.97 17.24 4.02
C LYS A 62 -1.55 16.81 3.64
N LYS A 63 -1.40 15.76 2.83
CA LYS A 63 -0.11 15.19 2.40
C LYS A 63 0.33 15.66 1.01
N VAL A 64 -0.60 16.16 0.19
CA VAL A 64 -0.32 16.69 -1.15
C VAL A 64 -1.21 17.89 -1.40
N GLN A 65 -0.65 18.95 -1.98
CA GLN A 65 -1.42 20.08 -2.47
C GLN A 65 -1.23 20.19 -3.97
N LEU A 66 -2.31 20.00 -4.72
CA LEU A 66 -2.31 20.14 -6.16
C LEU A 66 -2.46 21.62 -6.51
N LYS A 67 -1.74 22.07 -7.53
CA LYS A 67 -2.06 23.34 -8.17
C LYS A 67 -3.44 23.21 -8.82
N ASN A 68 -4.17 24.32 -9.00
CA ASN A 68 -5.46 24.37 -9.70
C ASN A 68 -5.32 24.10 -11.21
N ASN A 69 -4.73 22.95 -11.55
CA ASN A 69 -4.44 22.46 -12.88
C ASN A 69 -4.40 20.93 -12.83
N PRO A 70 -5.32 20.24 -13.53
CA PRO A 70 -5.39 18.78 -13.50
C PRO A 70 -4.39 18.10 -14.44
N THR A 71 -3.70 18.81 -15.34
CA THR A 71 -2.83 18.20 -16.37
C THR A 71 -1.76 17.27 -15.78
N GLN A 72 -1.07 17.72 -14.72
CA GLN A 72 -0.02 16.91 -14.09
C GLN A 72 -0.57 15.66 -13.37
N PRO A 73 -1.57 15.76 -12.48
CA PRO A 73 -2.12 14.58 -11.85
C PRO A 73 -2.88 13.68 -12.85
N ASP A 74 -3.54 14.22 -13.88
CA ASP A 74 -4.19 13.43 -14.94
C ASP A 74 -3.16 12.61 -15.72
N SER A 75 -2.00 13.20 -16.04
CA SER A 75 -0.89 12.47 -16.68
C SER A 75 -0.46 11.25 -15.86
N VAL A 76 -0.42 11.38 -14.52
CA VAL A 76 -0.08 10.27 -13.63
C VAL A 76 -1.19 9.21 -13.61
N LEU A 77 -2.46 9.61 -13.49
CA LEU A 77 -3.59 8.67 -13.51
C LEU A 77 -3.66 7.91 -14.84
N ASN A 78 -3.47 8.60 -15.96
CA ASN A 78 -3.47 8.00 -17.29
C ASN A 78 -2.27 7.08 -17.50
N PHE A 79 -1.09 7.44 -16.99
CA PHE A 79 0.08 6.56 -17.01
C PHE A 79 -0.23 5.20 -16.38
N PHE A 80 -0.81 5.19 -15.16
CA PHE A 80 -1.19 3.94 -14.50
C PHE A 80 -2.26 3.16 -15.27
N LYS A 81 -3.28 3.83 -15.82
CA LYS A 81 -4.32 3.18 -16.65
C LYS A 81 -3.72 2.52 -17.89
N ASN A 82 -2.81 3.22 -18.58
CA ASN A 82 -2.11 2.71 -19.77
C ASN A 82 -1.22 1.50 -19.45
N HIS A 83 -0.79 1.36 -18.18
CA HIS A 83 -0.03 0.20 -17.69
C HIS A 83 -0.95 -0.86 -17.02
N GLY A 84 -2.26 -0.81 -17.29
CA GLY A 84 -3.22 -1.85 -16.90
C GLY A 84 -3.72 -1.77 -15.46
N PHE A 85 -3.51 -0.65 -14.75
CA PHE A 85 -4.02 -0.49 -13.38
C PHE A 85 -5.50 -0.11 -13.42
N SER A 86 -6.30 -0.82 -12.63
CA SER A 86 -7.71 -0.48 -12.38
C SER A 86 -7.86 0.80 -11.55
N GLN A 87 -9.02 1.45 -11.63
CA GLN A 87 -9.33 2.63 -10.80
C GLN A 87 -9.17 2.34 -9.30
N THR A 88 -9.55 1.15 -8.84
CA THR A 88 -9.40 0.72 -7.44
C THR A 88 -7.94 0.61 -7.03
N GLN A 89 -7.07 0.08 -7.91
CA GLN A 89 -5.63 0.01 -7.65
C GLN A 89 -4.99 1.39 -7.63
N ILE A 90 -5.35 2.26 -8.58
CA ILE A 90 -4.87 3.64 -8.64
C ILE A 90 -5.27 4.41 -7.37
N ARG A 91 -6.52 4.28 -6.93
CA ARG A 91 -7.01 4.86 -5.68
C ARG A 91 -6.12 4.46 -4.50
N LYS A 92 -5.82 3.16 -4.34
CA LYS A 92 -4.95 2.65 -3.25
C LYS A 92 -3.55 3.28 -3.29
N ILE A 93 -3.00 3.48 -4.49
CA ILE A 93 -1.69 4.12 -4.67
C ILE A 93 -1.77 5.58 -4.25
N VAL A 94 -2.78 6.33 -4.71
CA VAL A 94 -2.99 7.74 -4.36
C VAL A 94 -3.20 7.92 -2.86
N GLU A 95 -3.98 7.05 -2.21
CA GLU A 95 -4.20 7.10 -0.76
C GLU A 95 -2.89 6.90 0.04
N ARG A 96 -1.99 6.02 -0.45
CA ARG A 96 -0.71 5.71 0.20
C ARG A 96 0.40 6.71 -0.12
N MET A 97 0.49 7.15 -1.38
CA MET A 97 1.56 7.99 -1.92
C MET A 97 1.01 9.11 -2.80
N PRO A 98 0.29 10.07 -2.20
CA PRO A 98 -0.39 11.11 -2.96
C PRO A 98 0.57 12.08 -3.67
N THR A 99 1.81 12.19 -3.21
CA THR A 99 2.85 13.00 -3.86
C THR A 99 3.21 12.51 -5.26
N LEU A 100 2.87 11.26 -5.62
CA LEU A 100 3.04 10.76 -6.99
C LEU A 100 2.24 11.56 -8.01
N LEU A 101 1.11 12.17 -7.60
CA LEU A 101 0.30 13.04 -8.46
C LEU A 101 1.04 14.29 -8.95
N LEU A 102 2.15 14.66 -8.29
CA LEU A 102 3.01 15.77 -8.67
C LEU A 102 4.18 15.35 -9.59
N SER A 103 4.33 14.04 -9.84
CA SER A 103 5.48 13.50 -10.57
C SER A 103 5.30 13.58 -12.09
N LYS A 104 6.41 13.74 -12.82
CA LYS A 104 6.43 13.68 -14.28
C LYS A 104 6.43 12.21 -14.71
N ALA A 105 5.25 11.59 -14.81
CA ALA A 105 5.06 10.16 -15.01
C ALA A 105 6.02 9.53 -16.04
N GLU A 106 6.06 10.06 -17.26
CA GLU A 106 6.94 9.56 -18.34
C GLU A 106 8.43 9.66 -18.02
N LYS A 107 8.85 10.68 -17.26
CA LYS A 107 10.27 10.88 -16.93
C LYS A 107 10.70 10.10 -15.69
N THR A 108 9.80 9.88 -14.74
CA THR A 108 10.16 9.38 -13.40
C THR A 108 9.60 8.00 -13.08
N LEU A 109 8.47 7.61 -13.67
CA LEU A 109 7.81 6.32 -13.42
C LEU A 109 8.09 5.33 -14.54
N LEU A 110 8.05 5.78 -15.81
CA LEU A 110 8.28 4.90 -16.95
C LEU A 110 9.60 4.09 -16.85
N PRO A 111 10.76 4.68 -16.49
CA PRO A 111 12.00 3.91 -16.38
C PRO A 111 11.92 2.80 -15.31
N LYS A 112 11.17 3.03 -14.23
CA LYS A 112 10.97 2.05 -13.15
C LYS A 112 10.11 0.88 -13.61
N PHE A 113 9.06 1.17 -14.37
CA PHE A 113 8.19 0.14 -14.93
C PHE A 113 8.92 -0.69 -16.00
N GLN A 114 9.64 -0.03 -16.90
CA GLN A 114 10.47 -0.69 -17.90
C GLN A 114 11.52 -1.60 -17.26
N PHE A 115 12.14 -1.18 -16.15
CA PHE A 115 13.02 -2.05 -15.38
C PHE A 115 12.31 -3.31 -14.91
N PHE A 116 11.16 -3.21 -14.24
CA PHE A 116 10.44 -4.41 -13.78
C PHE A 116 9.98 -5.31 -14.95
N TYR A 117 9.54 -4.73 -16.06
CA TYR A 117 9.20 -5.48 -17.27
C TYR A 117 10.42 -6.20 -17.87
N SER A 118 11.61 -5.57 -17.86
CA SER A 118 12.85 -6.22 -18.30
C SER A 118 13.27 -7.40 -17.42
N LYS A 119 12.72 -7.49 -16.20
CA LYS A 119 12.88 -8.61 -15.26
C LYS A 119 11.81 -9.69 -15.41
N GLY A 120 11.00 -9.62 -16.47
CA GLY A 120 9.95 -10.59 -16.77
C GLY A 120 8.68 -10.44 -15.92
N ILE A 121 8.54 -9.35 -15.16
CA ILE A 121 7.35 -9.12 -14.33
C ILE A 121 6.21 -8.66 -15.24
N SER A 122 5.07 -9.36 -15.19
CA SER A 122 3.91 -8.99 -15.99
C SER A 122 3.26 -7.69 -15.51
N SER A 123 2.52 -7.00 -16.39
CA SER A 123 1.77 -5.80 -15.98
C SER A 123 0.72 -6.09 -14.91
N SER A 124 0.10 -7.27 -14.96
CA SER A 124 -0.85 -7.73 -13.94
C SER A 124 -0.17 -7.87 -12.58
N ASP A 125 0.97 -8.56 -12.50
CA ASP A 125 1.69 -8.75 -11.24
C ASP A 125 2.20 -7.42 -10.69
N LEU A 126 2.76 -6.58 -11.58
CA LEU A 126 3.22 -5.25 -11.22
C LEU A 126 2.10 -4.41 -10.61
N SER A 127 0.89 -4.47 -11.18
CA SER A 127 -0.27 -3.74 -10.68
C SER A 127 -0.73 -4.22 -9.30
N VAL A 128 -0.72 -5.53 -9.05
CA VAL A 128 -1.11 -6.12 -7.76
C VAL A 128 -0.12 -5.71 -6.67
N VAL A 129 1.17 -5.80 -6.97
CA VAL A 129 2.23 -5.48 -6.00
C VAL A 129 2.30 -3.98 -5.73
N LEU A 130 2.38 -3.13 -6.76
CA LEU A 130 2.52 -1.68 -6.56
C LEU A 130 1.28 -1.03 -5.97
N SER A 131 0.07 -1.56 -6.25
CA SER A 131 -1.14 -1.06 -5.59
C SER A 131 -1.18 -1.38 -4.10
N SER A 132 -0.53 -2.46 -3.67
CA SER A 132 -0.42 -2.88 -2.28
C SER A 132 0.75 -2.20 -1.55
N ASN A 133 1.87 -2.03 -2.26
CA ASN A 133 3.11 -1.49 -1.75
C ASN A 133 3.79 -0.60 -2.81
N PRO A 134 3.43 0.71 -2.88
CA PRO A 134 3.97 1.61 -3.90
C PRO A 134 5.34 2.21 -3.55
N ALA A 135 5.93 1.87 -2.39
CA ALA A 135 7.10 2.56 -1.82
C ALA A 135 8.28 2.69 -2.80
N VAL A 136 8.53 1.67 -3.62
CA VAL A 136 9.61 1.68 -4.61
C VAL A 136 9.50 2.82 -5.62
N LEU A 137 8.29 3.34 -5.86
CA LEU A 137 8.07 4.47 -6.76
C LEU A 137 8.61 5.79 -6.21
N ALA A 138 8.92 5.89 -4.91
CA ALA A 138 9.59 7.06 -4.33
C ALA A 138 11.10 7.09 -4.60
N TYR A 139 11.70 5.94 -4.95
CA TYR A 139 13.15 5.82 -5.02
C TYR A 139 13.71 6.20 -6.39
N ASN A 140 14.99 6.55 -6.43
CA ASN A 140 15.74 6.73 -7.67
C ASN A 140 15.97 5.35 -8.33
N ILE A 141 15.85 5.29 -9.66
CA ILE A 141 15.96 4.02 -10.40
C ILE A 141 17.38 3.44 -10.31
N ASP A 142 18.40 4.22 -10.62
CA ASP A 142 19.78 3.74 -10.72
C ASP A 142 20.40 3.52 -9.34
N ASN A 143 20.34 4.53 -8.48
CA ASN A 143 21.06 4.57 -7.21
C ASN A 143 20.32 3.88 -6.05
N CYS A 144 19.13 3.33 -6.30
CA CYS A 144 18.38 2.63 -5.26
C CYS A 144 17.70 1.36 -5.80
N ILE A 145 16.81 1.46 -6.79
CA ILE A 145 16.01 0.30 -7.22
C ILE A 145 16.92 -0.76 -7.86
N ILE A 146 17.67 -0.42 -8.91
CA ILE A 146 18.55 -1.36 -9.62
C ILE A 146 19.64 -1.89 -8.67
N LEU A 147 20.27 -0.99 -7.92
CA LEU A 147 21.33 -1.34 -6.98
C LEU A 147 20.86 -2.36 -5.94
N ASN A 148 19.76 -2.07 -5.22
CA ASN A 148 19.27 -2.95 -4.17
C ASN A 148 18.63 -4.23 -4.74
N PHE A 149 18.02 -4.17 -5.93
CA PHE A 149 17.50 -5.36 -6.61
C PHE A 149 18.63 -6.36 -6.92
N ASN A 150 19.68 -5.90 -7.60
CA ASN A 150 20.82 -6.74 -7.93
C ASN A 150 21.54 -7.22 -6.67
N SER A 151 21.70 -6.34 -5.68
CA SER A 151 22.38 -6.68 -4.44
C SER A 151 21.60 -7.72 -3.61
N PHE A 152 20.27 -7.60 -3.52
CA PHE A 152 19.44 -8.63 -2.88
C PHE A 152 19.56 -9.96 -3.62
N LYS A 153 19.47 -9.93 -4.95
CA LYS A 153 19.61 -11.12 -5.80
C LYS A 153 20.96 -11.80 -5.60
N ASP A 154 22.05 -11.04 -5.60
CA ASP A 154 23.40 -11.58 -5.40
C ASP A 154 23.59 -12.14 -3.99
N PHE A 155 22.96 -11.51 -3.00
CA PHE A 155 23.01 -11.93 -1.61
C PHE A 155 22.27 -13.25 -1.38
N THR A 156 21.08 -13.43 -1.96
CA THR A 156 20.22 -14.61 -1.75
C THR A 156 20.39 -15.70 -2.82
N ARG A 157 21.00 -15.35 -3.96
CA ARG A 157 21.07 -16.19 -5.18
C ARG A 157 19.71 -16.59 -5.74
N CYS A 158 18.67 -15.78 -5.49
CA CYS A 158 17.32 -16.02 -5.97
C CYS A 158 17.10 -15.51 -7.40
N ASP A 159 15.96 -15.85 -8.00
CA ASP A 159 15.58 -15.36 -9.33
C ASP A 159 14.95 -13.95 -9.27
N ASP A 160 14.87 -13.29 -10.42
CA ASP A 160 14.33 -11.92 -10.53
C ASP A 160 12.87 -11.83 -10.04
N SER A 161 12.06 -12.85 -10.30
CA SER A 161 10.67 -12.96 -9.83
C SER A 161 10.60 -13.07 -8.31
N GLU A 162 11.55 -13.76 -7.68
CA GLU A 162 11.62 -13.94 -6.23
C GLU A 162 11.99 -12.64 -5.51
N VAL A 163 12.89 -11.83 -6.08
CA VAL A 163 13.18 -10.48 -5.56
C VAL A 163 11.89 -9.65 -5.50
N PHE A 164 11.07 -9.73 -6.55
CA PHE A 164 9.83 -8.98 -6.65
C PHE A 164 8.76 -9.45 -5.66
N LEU A 165 8.64 -10.77 -5.46
CA LEU A 165 7.75 -11.34 -4.44
C LEU A 165 8.21 -10.94 -3.03
N ALA A 166 9.52 -10.95 -2.78
CA ALA A 166 10.07 -10.52 -1.51
C ALA A 166 9.74 -9.03 -1.27
N TYR A 167 9.88 -8.17 -2.29
CA TYR A 167 9.49 -6.75 -2.22
C TYR A 167 8.00 -6.55 -1.92
N LYS A 168 7.12 -7.36 -2.54
CA LYS A 168 5.67 -7.33 -2.26
C LYS A 168 5.42 -7.44 -0.76
N ASP A 169 6.14 -8.34 -0.10
CA ASP A 169 5.98 -8.57 1.32
C ASP A 169 6.74 -7.53 2.15
N CYS A 170 7.93 -7.08 1.75
CA CYS A 170 8.70 -6.08 2.47
C CYS A 170 9.37 -5.05 1.55
N SER A 171 8.86 -3.81 1.55
CA SER A 171 9.41 -2.71 0.74
C SER A 171 10.87 -2.40 1.03
N VAL A 172 11.33 -2.68 2.27
CA VAL A 172 12.69 -2.42 2.72
C VAL A 172 13.73 -3.15 1.87
N ILE A 173 13.36 -4.26 1.20
CA ILE A 173 14.29 -4.99 0.33
C ILE A 173 14.87 -4.13 -0.78
N LEU A 174 14.06 -3.22 -1.35
CA LEU A 174 14.49 -2.34 -2.42
C LEU A 174 14.79 -0.92 -1.91
N SER A 175 15.21 -0.79 -0.64
CA SER A 175 15.65 0.46 -0.06
C SER A 175 17.11 0.39 0.39
N ASN A 176 17.77 1.54 0.48
CA ASN A 176 19.17 1.65 0.92
C ASN A 176 19.41 1.19 2.37
N SER A 177 18.36 0.95 3.16
CA SER A 177 18.48 0.44 4.52
C SER A 177 18.52 -1.08 4.62
N PHE A 178 18.22 -1.81 3.54
CA PHE A 178 18.13 -3.28 3.53
C PHE A 178 19.34 -3.94 4.21
N HIS A 179 20.53 -3.67 3.69
CA HIS A 179 21.77 -4.28 4.18
C HIS A 179 22.06 -3.94 5.63
N SER A 180 21.89 -2.67 6.00
CA SER A 180 22.15 -2.22 7.37
C SER A 180 21.25 -2.90 8.42
N ILE A 181 20.05 -3.31 8.02
CA ILE A 181 19.07 -3.96 8.90
C ILE A 181 19.27 -5.48 8.90
N VAL A 182 19.41 -6.09 7.72
CA VAL A 182 19.35 -7.55 7.56
C VAL A 182 20.70 -8.20 7.83
N ALA A 183 21.81 -7.59 7.43
CA ALA A 183 23.13 -8.21 7.53
C ALA A 183 23.52 -8.59 8.98
N PRO A 184 23.32 -7.75 10.01
CA PRO A 184 23.63 -8.12 11.39
C PRO A 184 22.80 -9.31 11.89
N ASN A 185 21.53 -9.39 11.50
CA ASN A 185 20.62 -10.46 11.90
C ASN A 185 20.95 -11.78 11.19
N VAL A 186 21.32 -11.73 9.91
CA VAL A 186 21.83 -12.89 9.17
C VAL A 186 23.14 -13.39 9.76
N ALA A 187 24.08 -12.50 10.08
CA ALA A 187 25.35 -12.86 10.70
C ALA A 187 25.14 -13.54 12.06
N LEU A 188 24.16 -13.07 12.85
CA LEU A 188 23.80 -13.72 14.11
C LEU A 188 23.27 -15.14 13.89
N LEU A 189 22.32 -15.35 12.97
CA LEU A 189 21.79 -16.70 12.71
C LEU A 189 22.90 -17.68 12.30
N ARG A 190 23.88 -17.21 11.49
CA ARG A 190 25.07 -18.00 11.15
C ARG A 190 25.90 -18.36 12.36
N GLN A 191 26.12 -17.41 13.28
CA GLN A 191 26.83 -17.63 14.54
C GLN A 191 26.14 -18.71 15.40
N HIS A 192 24.82 -18.75 15.39
CA HIS A 192 24.00 -19.76 16.07
C HIS A 192 23.84 -21.07 15.27
N GLY A 193 24.56 -21.22 14.15
CA GLY A 193 24.61 -22.47 13.38
C GLY A 193 23.40 -22.72 12.48
N VAL A 194 22.55 -21.71 12.22
CA VAL A 194 21.47 -21.86 11.24
C VAL A 194 22.07 -22.00 9.82
N PRO A 195 21.68 -23.02 9.04
CA PRO A 195 22.24 -23.23 7.71
C PRO A 195 21.97 -22.07 6.77
N ASP A 196 22.98 -21.63 6.01
CA ASP A 196 22.87 -20.52 5.06
C ASP A 196 21.73 -20.72 4.05
N SER A 197 21.54 -21.95 3.56
CA SER A 197 20.44 -22.29 2.66
C SER A 197 19.06 -22.02 3.27
N ASN A 198 18.90 -22.30 4.57
CA ASN A 198 17.66 -22.04 5.29
C ASN A 198 17.46 -20.53 5.48
N ILE A 199 18.53 -19.81 5.81
CA ILE A 199 18.50 -18.35 5.97
C ILE A 199 18.07 -17.68 4.66
N MET A 200 18.70 -18.01 3.53
CA MET A 200 18.41 -17.37 2.25
C MET A 200 17.01 -17.72 1.75
N THR A 201 16.61 -18.99 1.84
CA THR A 201 15.25 -19.42 1.48
C THR A 201 14.21 -18.65 2.30
N GLU A 202 14.45 -18.48 3.59
CA GLU A 202 13.52 -17.78 4.47
C GLU A 202 13.54 -16.26 4.25
N LEU A 203 14.69 -15.67 3.93
CA LEU A 203 14.83 -14.25 3.62
C LEU A 203 14.08 -13.87 2.34
N VAL A 204 14.10 -14.74 1.32
CA VAL A 204 13.33 -14.57 0.09
C VAL A 204 11.83 -14.67 0.36
N ARG A 205 11.41 -15.72 1.09
CA ARG A 205 9.98 -16.02 1.31
C ARG A 205 9.32 -15.12 2.35
N ASN A 206 10.05 -14.73 3.39
CA ASN A 206 9.52 -14.00 4.54
C ASN A 206 10.51 -12.94 5.04
N PRO A 207 10.87 -11.95 4.22
CA PRO A 207 11.92 -10.98 4.53
C PRO A 207 11.65 -10.18 5.82
N ARG A 208 10.38 -10.00 6.19
CA ARG A 208 9.98 -9.31 7.44
C ARG A 208 10.53 -9.96 8.70
N LYS A 209 10.86 -11.26 8.67
CA LYS A 209 11.46 -11.97 9.82
C LYS A 209 12.81 -11.40 10.23
N PHE A 210 13.52 -10.76 9.29
CA PHE A 210 14.88 -10.26 9.46
C PHE A 210 14.96 -8.76 9.76
N ILE A 211 13.81 -8.08 9.80
CA ILE A 211 13.69 -6.63 10.04
C ILE A 211 13.70 -6.19 11.52
N PRO A 212 13.37 -7.01 12.54
CA PRO A 212 13.45 -6.57 13.93
C PRO A 212 14.79 -5.95 14.28
N ASN A 213 14.79 -4.99 15.21
CA ASN A 213 16.04 -4.40 15.71
C ASN A 213 16.96 -5.51 16.23
N HIS A 214 18.27 -5.31 16.10
CA HIS A 214 19.25 -6.35 16.32
C HIS A 214 19.22 -6.92 17.75
N ASP A 215 19.02 -6.09 18.77
CA ASP A 215 18.95 -6.53 20.17
C ASP A 215 17.72 -7.41 20.42
N LYS A 216 16.57 -7.01 19.88
CA LYS A 216 15.34 -7.79 19.96
C LYS A 216 15.50 -9.11 19.23
N PHE A 217 16.06 -9.07 18.02
CA PHE A 217 16.33 -10.26 17.21
C PHE A 217 17.24 -11.24 17.96
N ARG A 218 18.31 -10.74 18.58
CA ARG A 218 19.23 -11.52 19.41
C ARG A 218 18.54 -12.21 20.57
N ARG A 219 17.81 -11.45 21.39
CA ARG A 219 17.08 -11.99 22.55
C ARG A 219 16.11 -13.10 22.12
N THR A 220 15.42 -12.93 20.99
CA THR A 220 14.49 -13.95 20.50
C THR A 220 15.20 -15.18 19.94
N VAL A 221 16.36 -15.05 19.31
CA VAL A 221 17.16 -16.22 18.87
C VAL A 221 17.61 -17.04 20.07
N GLU A 222 18.18 -16.39 21.09
CA GLU A 222 18.62 -17.05 22.32
C GLU A 222 17.47 -17.74 23.07
N GLU A 223 16.28 -17.12 23.08
CA GLU A 223 15.10 -17.71 23.71
C GLU A 223 14.58 -18.94 22.97
N VAL A 224 14.58 -18.93 21.63
CA VAL A 224 14.21 -20.09 20.82
C VAL A 224 15.13 -21.29 21.11
N GLU A 225 16.43 -21.05 21.29
CA GLU A 225 17.38 -22.10 21.68
C GLU A 225 17.12 -22.64 23.08
N LYS A 226 16.85 -21.77 24.06
CA LYS A 226 16.50 -22.18 25.43
C LYS A 226 15.23 -23.05 25.47
N LEU A 227 14.29 -22.79 24.57
CA LEU A 227 13.08 -23.59 24.41
C LEU A 227 13.32 -24.94 23.68
N GLY A 228 14.56 -25.24 23.31
CA GLY A 228 14.97 -26.52 22.74
C GLY A 228 14.78 -26.64 21.22
N PHE A 229 14.52 -25.55 20.51
CA PHE A 229 14.45 -25.58 19.05
C PHE A 229 15.86 -25.70 18.45
N ASN A 230 16.05 -26.66 17.55
CA ASN A 230 17.34 -26.91 16.91
C ASN A 230 17.58 -25.92 15.74
N PRO A 231 18.66 -25.12 15.75
CA PRO A 231 19.01 -24.17 14.67
C PRO A 231 19.15 -24.79 13.27
N LEU A 232 19.46 -26.09 13.19
CA LEU A 232 19.60 -26.82 11.93
C LEU A 232 18.25 -27.14 11.27
N LYS A 233 17.14 -27.00 11.99
CA LYS A 233 15.80 -27.33 11.49
C LYS A 233 15.06 -26.06 11.04
N SER A 234 14.28 -26.19 9.97
CA SER A 234 13.55 -25.05 9.38
C SER A 234 12.51 -24.42 10.33
N ASN A 235 11.99 -25.18 11.29
CA ASN A 235 11.03 -24.68 12.28
C ASN A 235 11.66 -23.67 13.27
N PHE A 236 13.00 -23.59 13.38
CA PHE A 236 13.69 -22.60 14.21
C PHE A 236 13.31 -21.16 13.84
N LEU A 237 13.34 -20.81 12.54
CA LEU A 237 13.00 -19.47 12.07
C LEU A 237 11.50 -19.15 12.17
N THR A 238 10.65 -20.19 12.22
CA THR A 238 9.23 -20.03 12.51
C THR A 238 8.99 -19.73 13.98
N ALA A 239 9.63 -20.47 14.88
CA ALA A 239 9.56 -20.20 16.32
C ALA A 239 10.07 -18.80 16.67
N HIS A 240 11.22 -18.40 16.09
CA HIS A 240 11.76 -17.05 16.20
C HIS A 240 10.73 -15.98 15.80
N GLN A 241 10.07 -16.15 14.66
CA GLN A 241 9.08 -15.18 14.18
C GLN A 241 7.88 -15.05 15.14
N VAL A 242 7.41 -16.16 15.71
CA VAL A 242 6.31 -16.15 16.69
C VAL A 242 6.72 -15.37 17.93
N LEU A 243 7.91 -15.61 18.49
CA LEU A 243 8.39 -14.88 19.67
C LEU A 243 8.62 -13.38 19.41
N VAL A 244 9.11 -13.02 18.22
CA VAL A 244 9.24 -11.62 17.80
C VAL A 244 7.89 -10.90 17.79
N GLN A 245 6.81 -11.58 17.41
CA GLN A 245 5.46 -11.03 17.37
C GLN A 245 4.84 -10.91 18.77
N ILE A 246 5.02 -11.92 19.64
CA ILE A 246 4.51 -11.89 21.01
C ILE A 246 5.14 -10.74 21.81
N SER A 247 6.46 -10.56 21.68
CA SER A 247 7.20 -9.47 22.34
C SER A 247 6.93 -8.06 21.78
N LYS A 248 5.95 -7.88 20.87
CA LYS A 248 5.41 -6.55 20.50
C LYS A 248 4.15 -6.19 21.28
N SER A 249 3.55 -7.15 21.97
CA SER A 249 2.25 -7.02 22.64
C SER A 249 2.37 -6.92 24.17
N THR A 250 3.58 -6.75 24.68
CA THR A 250 3.91 -6.53 26.09
C THR A 250 4.58 -5.18 26.22
#